data_AF-A0AB72ZH49-F1
#
_entry.id   AF-A0AB72ZH49-F1
#
_cell.length_a   1.000
_cell.length_b   1.000
_cell.length_c   1.000
_cell.angle_alpha   90.00
_cell.angle_beta   90.00
_cell.angle_gamma   90.00
#
_symmetry.space_group_name_H-M   'P 1'
#
loop_
_entity.id
_entity.type
_entity.pdbx_description
1 polymer ?
#
loop_
_entity_poly.entity_id
_entity_poly.type
_entity_poly.pdbx_seq_one_letter_code
_entity_poly.pdbx_strand_id
1 'polypeptide(L)' 'MAVLFRRPDRTRGTWKRVLSRDDLDPDEPRVVAVRDNTLILRSSK' A
#
# COMPACT_ATOMS: atom_id res chain seq x y z
N MET A 1 3.87 4.93 -3.33
CA MET A 1 2.67 5.64 -2.81
C MET A 1 2.83 5.92 -1.32
N ALA A 2 2.29 7.05 -0.84
CA ALA A 2 2.30 7.42 0.58
C ALA A 2 0.98 8.08 0.97
N VAL A 3 0.54 7.87 2.21
CA VAL A 3 -0.70 8.46 2.76
C VAL A 3 -0.41 9.27 4.01
N LEU A 4 -1.11 10.40 4.15
CA LEU A 4 -1.01 11.30 5.29
C LEU A 4 -2.01 10.92 6.38
N PHE A 5 -1.64 9.97 7.23
CA PHE A 5 -2.41 9.63 8.43
C PHE A 5 -2.22 10.66 9.53
N ARG A 6 -3.24 10.87 10.38
CA ARG A 6 -3.11 11.70 11.60
C ARG A 6 -2.06 11.18 12.57
N ARG A 7 -1.90 9.85 12.65
CA ARG A 7 -0.87 9.17 13.45
C ARG A 7 -0.25 8.03 12.62
N PRO A 8 0.69 8.34 11.71
CA PRO A 8 1.32 7.32 10.89
C PRO A 8 2.23 6.44 11.74
N ASP A 9 2.19 5.13 11.54
CA ASP A 9 3.18 4.23 12.15
C ASP A 9 4.52 4.34 11.40
N ARG A 10 5.37 5.26 11.89
CA ARG A 10 6.68 5.53 11.30
C ARG A 10 7.70 4.43 11.62
N THR A 11 7.53 3.72 12.73
CA THR A 11 8.42 2.62 13.15
C THR A 11 8.30 1.44 12.20
N ARG A 12 7.06 1.05 11.84
CA ARG A 12 6.81 -0.06 10.91
C ARG A 12 6.73 0.39 9.45
N GLY A 13 6.71 1.70 9.20
CA GLY A 13 6.70 2.26 7.84
C GLY A 13 5.44 1.93 7.03
N THR A 14 4.34 1.58 7.69
CA THR A 14 3.13 1.06 7.04
C THR A 14 2.28 2.14 6.36
N TRP A 15 2.62 3.41 6.54
CA TRP A 15 1.97 4.56 5.89
C TRP A 15 2.35 4.75 4.42
N LYS A 16 3.33 3.98 3.93
CA LYS A 16 3.77 4.00 2.52
C LYS A 16 3.97 2.58 1.98
N ARG A 17 3.83 2.45 0.67
CA ARG A 17 4.16 1.23 -0.08
C ARG A 17 4.90 1.58 -1.37
N VAL A 18 5.92 0.80 -1.67
CA VAL A 18 6.63 0.81 -2.95
C VAL A 18 6.18 -0.44 -3.69
N LEU A 19 5.74 -0.27 -4.93
CA LEU A 19 5.40 -1.35 -5.83
C LEU A 19 6.47 -1.37 -6.92
N SER A 20 7.05 -2.52 -7.19
CA SER A 20 7.95 -2.67 -8.33
C SER A 20 7.13 -2.65 -9.61
N ARG A 21 7.75 -2.29 -10.73
CA ARG A 21 7.06 -2.30 -12.03
C ARG A 21 6.57 -3.71 -12.38
N ASP A 22 7.35 -4.71 -12.03
CA ASP A 22 7.06 -6.13 -12.28
C ASP A 22 5.90 -6.67 -11.42
N ASP A 23 5.54 -5.97 -10.35
CA ASP A 23 4.37 -6.31 -9.52
C ASP A 23 3.05 -5.78 -10.11
N LEU A 24 3.10 -5.03 -11.21
CA LEU A 24 1.93 -4.46 -11.85
C LEU A 24 1.45 -5.35 -12.99
N ASP A 25 0.19 -5.72 -12.94
CA ASP A 25 -0.51 -6.37 -14.03
C ASP A 25 -1.06 -5.28 -14.99
N PRO A 26 -0.89 -5.42 -16.32
CA PRO A 26 -1.40 -4.45 -17.30
C PRO A 26 -2.93 -4.46 -17.40
N ASP A 27 -3.57 -5.59 -17.10
CA ASP A 27 -4.99 -5.83 -17.26
C ASP A 27 -5.73 -5.75 -15.91
N GLU A 28 -5.04 -6.07 -14.80
CA GLU A 28 -5.61 -6.06 -13.45
C GLU A 28 -5.04 -4.96 -12.53
N PRO A 29 -5.89 -4.12 -11.91
CA PRO A 29 -5.42 -3.09 -10.99
C PRO A 29 -4.98 -3.69 -9.64
N ARG A 30 -3.88 -3.17 -9.09
CA ARG A 30 -3.48 -3.50 -7.71
C ARG A 30 -4.34 -2.76 -6.70
N VAL A 31 -5.04 -3.52 -5.85
CA VAL A 31 -5.89 -2.95 -4.78
C VAL A 31 -5.07 -2.72 -3.51
N VAL A 32 -4.96 -1.44 -3.12
CA VAL A 32 -4.38 -1.03 -1.83
C VAL A 32 -5.50 -0.59 -0.90
N ALA A 33 -5.69 -1.31 0.21
CA ALA A 33 -6.65 -0.96 1.23
C ALA A 33 -6.00 -0.12 2.34
N VAL A 34 -6.76 0.84 2.84
CA VAL A 34 -6.42 1.61 4.04
C VAL A 34 -7.16 0.99 5.22
N ARG A 35 -6.43 0.60 6.27
CA ARG A 35 -7.03 0.15 7.54
C ARG A 35 -6.27 0.77 8.71
N ASP A 36 -7.00 1.43 9.59
CA ASP A 36 -6.48 2.21 10.71
C ASP A 36 -5.45 3.27 10.26
N ASN A 37 -4.16 3.03 10.52
CA ASN A 37 -3.03 3.88 10.13
C ASN A 37 -2.05 3.18 9.18
N THR A 38 -2.52 2.13 8.49
CA THR A 38 -1.69 1.21 7.71
C THR A 38 -2.24 1.00 6.31
N LEU A 39 -1.33 0.87 5.34
CA LEU A 39 -1.59 0.44 3.97
C LEU A 39 -1.39 -1.07 3.82
N ILE A 40 -2.41 -1.73 3.29
CA ILE A 40 -2.43 -3.17 3.03
C ILE A 40 -2.55 -3.37 1.52
N LEU A 41 -1.51 -3.92 0.90
CA LEU A 41 -1.58 -4.37 -0.49
C LEU A 41 -2.32 -5.71 -0.50
N ARG A 42 -3.40 -5.82 -1.27
CA ARG A 42 -4.06 -7.11 -1.47
C ARG A 42 -3.18 -7.97 -2.38
N SER A 43 -3.19 -9.28 -2.11
CA SER A 43 -2.61 -10.25 -3.05
C SER A 43 -3.33 -10.08 -4.40
N SER A 44 -2.56 -10.00 -5.48
CA SER A 44 -3.11 -10.40 -6.79
C SER A 44 -3.50 -11.86 -6.65
N LYS A 45 -4.65 -12.22 -7.21
CA LYS A 45 -5.04 -13.61 -7.34
C LYS A 45 -4.22 -14.27 -8.44
#